data_AF-A0A957CE62-F1
#
_entry.id   AF-A0A957CE62-F1
#
_cell.length_a   1.000
_cell.length_b   1.000
_cell.length_c   1.000
_cell.angle_alpha   90.00
_cell.angle_beta   90.00
_cell.angle_gamma   90.00
#
_symmetry.space_group_name_H-M   'P 1'
#
loop_
_entity.id
_entity.type
_entity.pdbx_description
1 polymer ?
#
loop_
_entity_poly.entity_id
_entity_poly.type
_entity_poly.pdbx_seq_one_letter_code
_entity_poly.pdbx_strand_id
1 'polypeptide(L)'
;VKIDPKSIGVGLYQHDVNQKQLSESLDGVVESVVNQVGVDVNTASPALLTHVAGIGPKLAENIVAYRETNGRFANRATLKQVSGLGPKAFEQSAGFLRVRDGDNPLDASAIHPESYKVATAVLKQANLKLSTPSEGRTAVLAKLPPVPELANQLNAGVPTLTDILEQLVRPGRDPREDLPKPILRSDVLSLSDLKPGMQLKGTVRNVVDFGAFIDIGVKQDGLLHRSQIPRGTELSVGDILTVTIQSIDAERGRIGLSWVS
;
A
#
# COMPACT_ATOMS: atom_id res chain seq x y z
N VAL A 1 7.51 -0.05 9.73
CA VAL A 1 8.90 0.20 9.28
C VAL A 1 9.77 0.88 10.34
N LYS A 2 9.37 1.99 10.98
CA LYS A 2 10.18 2.61 12.06
C LYS A 2 9.93 2.02 13.46
N ILE A 3 8.82 1.32 13.62
CA ILE A 3 8.40 0.68 14.87
C ILE A 3 8.47 -0.82 14.62
N ASP A 4 8.86 -1.57 15.65
CA ASP A 4 8.77 -3.03 15.66
C ASP A 4 7.33 -3.47 15.30
N PRO A 5 7.14 -4.31 14.27
CA PRO A 5 5.81 -4.71 13.82
C PRO A 5 4.92 -5.27 14.92
N LYS A 6 5.48 -5.97 15.92
CA LYS A 6 4.70 -6.52 17.04
C LYS A 6 4.14 -5.45 17.98
N SER A 7 4.74 -4.25 17.97
CA SER A 7 4.32 -3.12 18.79
C SER A 7 3.20 -2.31 18.14
N ILE A 8 2.78 -2.67 16.91
CA ILE A 8 1.67 -2.02 16.20
C ILE A 8 0.30 -2.41 16.79
N GLY A 9 0.22 -3.50 17.58
CA GLY A 9 -1.05 -3.95 18.15
C GLY A 9 -1.89 -4.68 17.10
N VAL A 10 -1.43 -5.85 16.65
CA VAL A 10 -2.00 -6.58 15.51
C VAL A 10 -3.15 -7.53 15.91
N GLY A 11 -3.42 -7.70 17.21
CA GLY A 11 -4.53 -8.53 17.68
C GLY A 11 -4.69 -8.56 19.20
N LEU A 12 -5.86 -8.98 19.67
CA LEU A 12 -6.27 -8.98 21.09
C LEU A 12 -5.33 -9.81 21.99
N TYR A 13 -4.90 -10.97 21.50
CA TYR A 13 -4.05 -11.92 22.24
C TYR A 13 -2.64 -12.02 21.64
N GLN A 14 -2.15 -10.95 21.01
CA GLN A 14 -0.83 -10.94 20.35
C GLN A 14 0.33 -11.25 21.33
N HIS A 15 0.12 -11.05 22.64
CA HIS A 15 1.12 -11.33 23.67
C HIS A 15 1.10 -12.80 24.12
N ASP A 16 0.03 -13.53 23.82
CA ASP A 16 -0.18 -14.92 24.25
C ASP A 16 0.25 -15.95 23.20
N VAL A 17 0.66 -15.48 22.01
CA VAL A 17 1.19 -16.34 20.93
C VAL A 17 2.71 -16.47 21.01
N ASN A 18 3.25 -17.42 20.23
CA ASN A 18 4.71 -17.57 20.08
C ASN A 18 5.32 -16.30 19.46
N GLN A 19 6.05 -15.54 20.28
CA GLN A 19 6.58 -14.24 19.91
C GLN A 19 7.60 -14.29 18.76
N LYS A 20 8.35 -15.39 18.63
CA LYS A 20 9.31 -15.55 17.53
C LYS A 20 8.58 -15.74 16.21
N GLN A 21 7.60 -16.64 16.16
CA GLN A 21 6.79 -16.88 14.96
C GLN A 21 5.96 -15.65 14.58
N LEU A 22 5.43 -14.92 15.57
CA LEU A 22 4.73 -13.66 15.34
C LEU A 22 5.67 -12.63 14.69
N SER A 23 6.87 -12.44 15.22
CA SER A 23 7.85 -11.50 14.64
C SER A 23 8.19 -11.88 13.20
N GLU A 24 8.55 -13.15 12.95
CA GLU A 24 8.90 -13.64 11.61
C GLU A 24 7.75 -13.43 10.61
N SER A 25 6.50 -13.70 11.03
CA SER A 25 5.33 -13.50 10.19
C SER A 25 5.08 -12.03 9.89
N LEU A 26 5.16 -11.15 10.90
CA LEU A 26 4.96 -9.71 10.71
C LEU A 26 6.08 -9.08 9.90
N ASP A 27 7.32 -9.50 10.12
CA ASP A 27 8.49 -9.04 9.34
C ASP A 27 8.32 -9.43 7.87
N GLY A 28 7.87 -10.65 7.58
CA GLY A 28 7.57 -11.09 6.21
C GLY A 28 6.45 -10.28 5.54
N VAL A 29 5.40 -9.89 6.29
CA VAL A 29 4.35 -9.00 5.78
C VAL A 29 4.92 -7.60 5.47
N VAL A 30 5.75 -7.06 6.36
CA VAL A 30 6.38 -5.74 6.15
C VAL A 30 7.30 -5.77 4.94
N GLU A 31 8.13 -6.81 4.79
CA GLU A 31 8.99 -7.00 3.62
C GLU A 31 8.14 -7.07 2.34
N SER A 32 7.10 -7.90 2.31
CA SER A 32 6.23 -8.04 1.14
C SER A 32 5.62 -6.70 0.71
N VAL A 33 5.06 -5.94 1.66
CA VAL A 33 4.45 -4.63 1.37
C VAL A 33 5.48 -3.60 0.91
N VAL A 34 6.66 -3.54 1.55
CA VAL A 34 7.72 -2.59 1.17
C VAL A 34 8.22 -2.86 -0.24
N ASN A 35 8.43 -4.13 -0.61
CA ASN A 35 8.90 -4.51 -1.93
C ASN A 35 7.81 -4.34 -2.99
N GLN A 36 6.53 -4.61 -2.67
CA GLN A 36 5.41 -4.39 -3.58
C GLN A 36 5.24 -2.90 -3.95
N VAL A 37 5.38 -2.00 -2.97
CA VAL A 37 5.30 -0.55 -3.21
C VAL A 37 6.57 -0.03 -3.88
N GLY A 38 7.74 -0.56 -3.51
CA GLY A 38 9.04 -0.06 -3.90
C GLY A 38 9.45 1.17 -3.08
N VAL A 39 10.75 1.47 -3.10
CA VAL A 39 11.37 2.44 -2.21
C VAL A 39 12.23 3.42 -3.00
N ASP A 40 12.00 4.72 -2.82
CA ASP A 40 12.85 5.76 -3.40
C ASP A 40 14.17 5.84 -2.63
N VAL A 41 15.25 5.43 -3.28
CA VAL A 41 16.56 5.28 -2.63
C VAL A 41 17.18 6.62 -2.21
N ASN A 42 16.74 7.73 -2.80
CA ASN A 42 17.25 9.06 -2.49
C ASN A 42 16.54 9.70 -1.29
N THR A 43 15.36 9.23 -0.90
CA THR A 43 14.56 9.83 0.18
C THR A 43 14.26 8.86 1.33
N ALA A 44 14.36 7.56 1.10
CA ALA A 44 14.07 6.54 2.12
C ALA A 44 14.99 6.64 3.34
N SER A 45 14.42 6.39 4.52
CA SER A 45 15.19 6.23 5.77
C SER A 45 15.88 4.87 5.83
N PRO A 46 16.96 4.71 6.63
CA PRO A 46 17.61 3.41 6.83
C PRO A 46 16.62 2.31 7.26
N ALA A 47 15.70 2.62 8.18
CA ALA A 47 14.69 1.68 8.65
C ALA A 47 13.74 1.17 7.54
N LEU A 48 13.49 1.98 6.50
CA LEU A 48 12.67 1.54 5.36
C LEU A 48 13.50 0.67 4.41
N LEU A 49 14.75 1.05 4.17
CA LEU A 49 15.66 0.32 3.29
C LEU A 49 15.98 -1.09 3.81
N THR A 50 16.03 -1.29 5.12
CA THR A 50 16.24 -2.62 5.75
C THR A 50 15.19 -3.67 5.36
N HIS A 51 14.01 -3.24 4.93
CA HIS A 51 12.94 -4.15 4.51
C HIS A 51 12.91 -4.38 2.99
N VAL A 52 13.88 -3.83 2.24
CA VAL A 52 14.02 -4.10 0.81
C VAL A 52 14.74 -5.44 0.63
N ALA A 53 14.25 -6.28 -0.28
CA ALA A 53 14.83 -7.58 -0.56
C ALA A 53 16.32 -7.46 -0.88
N GLY A 54 17.16 -8.25 -0.21
CA GLY A 54 18.61 -8.20 -0.37
C GLY A 54 19.33 -7.04 0.36
N ILE A 55 18.60 -6.17 1.08
CA ILE A 55 19.16 -5.06 1.86
C ILE A 55 18.98 -5.31 3.36
N GLY A 56 20.08 -5.63 4.05
CA GLY A 56 20.09 -5.73 5.52
C GLY A 56 20.36 -4.38 6.22
N PRO A 57 20.30 -4.33 7.57
CA PRO A 57 20.48 -3.10 8.34
C PRO A 57 21.79 -2.36 8.03
N LYS A 58 22.91 -3.10 7.94
CA LYS A 58 24.21 -2.50 7.66
C LYS A 58 24.30 -1.90 6.26
N LEU A 59 23.65 -2.54 5.30
CA LEU A 59 23.65 -2.07 3.92
C LEU A 59 22.73 -0.85 3.75
N ALA A 60 21.61 -0.82 4.47
CA ALA A 60 20.74 0.35 4.54
C ALA A 60 21.48 1.59 5.08
N GLU A 61 22.28 1.45 6.14
CA GLU A 61 23.16 2.52 6.63
C GLU A 61 24.17 2.97 5.56
N ASN A 62 24.83 2.03 4.90
CA ASN A 62 25.84 2.33 3.88
C ASN A 62 25.24 3.07 2.68
N ILE A 63 24.02 2.72 2.25
CA ILE A 63 23.30 3.43 1.17
C ILE A 63 23.06 4.89 1.56
N VAL A 64 22.59 5.14 2.78
CA VAL A 64 22.33 6.50 3.27
C VAL A 64 23.62 7.30 3.43
N ALA A 65 24.65 6.71 4.03
CA ALA A 65 25.96 7.34 4.18
C ALA A 65 26.60 7.68 2.82
N TYR A 66 26.43 6.80 1.83
CA TYR A 66 26.90 7.04 0.47
C TYR A 66 26.25 8.29 -0.13
N ARG A 67 24.91 8.43 -0.05
CA ARG A 67 24.23 9.60 -0.64
C ARG A 67 24.46 10.90 0.13
N GLU A 68 24.75 10.81 1.42
CA GLU A 68 25.14 11.98 2.23
C GLU A 68 26.53 12.48 1.85
N THR A 69 27.45 11.57 1.48
CA THR A 69 28.83 11.92 1.12
C THR A 69 28.98 12.29 -0.36
N ASN A 70 28.32 11.56 -1.26
CA ASN A 70 28.50 11.66 -2.72
C ASN A 70 27.34 12.39 -3.42
N GLY A 71 26.32 12.79 -2.67
CA GLY A 71 25.08 13.32 -3.23
C GLY A 71 24.11 12.24 -3.69
N ARG A 72 23.01 12.67 -4.33
CA ARG A 72 21.91 11.80 -4.76
C ARG A 72 22.38 10.78 -5.81
N PHE A 73 21.82 9.58 -5.77
CA PHE A 73 21.97 8.58 -6.83
C PHE A 73 21.27 9.08 -8.10
N ALA A 74 22.01 9.20 -9.20
CA ALA A 74 21.49 9.62 -10.51
C ALA A 74 20.83 8.47 -11.29
N ASN A 75 21.23 7.23 -11.01
CA ASN A 75 20.68 6.03 -11.65
C ASN A 75 21.02 4.79 -10.80
N ARG A 76 20.34 3.66 -11.03
CA ARG A 76 20.59 2.42 -10.27
C ARG A 76 22.00 1.88 -10.41
N ALA A 77 22.70 2.14 -11.52
CA ALA A 77 24.06 1.66 -11.69
C ALA A 77 25.02 2.25 -10.66
N THR A 78 24.78 3.49 -10.21
CA THR A 78 25.57 4.13 -9.13
C THR A 78 25.46 3.41 -7.78
N LEU A 79 24.38 2.65 -7.53
CA LEU A 79 24.24 1.87 -6.28
C LEU A 79 25.36 0.84 -6.13
N LYS A 80 25.92 0.32 -7.22
CA LYS A 80 27.03 -0.65 -7.20
C LYS A 80 28.31 -0.08 -6.56
N GLN A 81 28.39 1.23 -6.36
CA GLN A 81 29.50 1.90 -5.68
C GLN A 81 29.33 1.92 -4.15
N VAL A 82 28.16 1.54 -3.64
CA VAL A 82 27.90 1.47 -2.20
C VAL A 82 28.70 0.31 -1.61
N SER A 83 29.50 0.60 -0.58
CA SER A 83 30.25 -0.41 0.16
C SER A 83 29.34 -1.50 0.72
N GLY A 84 29.68 -2.76 0.44
CA GLY A 84 28.89 -3.92 0.86
C GLY A 84 27.73 -4.29 -0.07
N LEU A 85 27.40 -3.49 -1.10
CA LEU A 85 26.42 -3.88 -2.11
C LEU A 85 27.08 -4.76 -3.18
N GLY A 86 27.13 -6.06 -2.92
CA GLY A 86 27.64 -7.04 -3.88
C GLY A 86 26.70 -7.28 -5.07
N PRO A 87 27.16 -7.95 -6.14
CA PRO A 87 26.36 -8.21 -7.35
C PRO A 87 25.02 -8.90 -7.06
N LYS A 88 25.03 -9.91 -6.19
CA LYS A 88 23.80 -10.64 -5.79
C LYS A 88 22.84 -9.76 -5.01
N ALA A 89 23.34 -8.96 -4.08
CA ALA A 89 22.50 -8.04 -3.32
C ALA A 89 21.90 -6.95 -4.23
N PHE A 90 22.66 -6.47 -5.21
CA PHE A 90 22.15 -5.55 -6.24
C PHE A 90 21.06 -6.21 -7.09
N GLU A 91 21.28 -7.43 -7.58
CA GLU A 91 20.28 -8.17 -8.35
C GLU A 91 18.98 -8.41 -7.57
N GLN A 92 19.06 -8.75 -6.28
CA GLN A 92 17.86 -8.95 -5.47
C GLN A 92 17.12 -7.65 -5.13
N SER A 93 17.82 -6.51 -5.06
CA SER A 93 17.24 -5.24 -4.59
C SER A 93 16.86 -4.26 -5.70
N ALA A 94 17.52 -4.31 -6.86
CA ALA A 94 17.44 -3.25 -7.86
C ALA A 94 16.02 -3.05 -8.40
N GLY A 95 15.20 -4.10 -8.44
CA GLY A 95 13.80 -4.04 -8.90
C GLY A 95 12.86 -3.32 -7.94
N PHE A 96 13.28 -3.16 -6.68
CA PHE A 96 12.50 -2.54 -5.61
C PHE A 96 12.99 -1.12 -5.27
N LEU A 97 14.25 -0.80 -5.59
CA LEU A 97 14.82 0.53 -5.43
C LEU A 97 14.46 1.43 -6.61
N ARG A 98 13.85 2.58 -6.35
CA ARG A 98 13.45 3.58 -7.34
C ARG A 98 14.41 4.75 -7.31
N VAL A 99 14.81 5.24 -8.49
CA VAL A 99 15.51 6.51 -8.65
C VAL A 99 14.60 7.44 -9.44
N ARG A 100 13.97 8.39 -8.75
CA ARG A 100 13.15 9.43 -9.38
C ARG A 100 14.04 10.58 -9.84
N ASP A 101 13.65 11.21 -10.94
CA ASP A 101 14.36 12.35 -11.54
C ASP A 101 15.84 12.06 -11.86
N GLY A 102 16.13 10.82 -12.21
CA GLY A 102 17.46 10.35 -12.60
C GLY A 102 17.71 10.36 -14.11
N ASP A 103 18.92 9.97 -14.52
CA ASP A 103 19.35 9.96 -15.93
C ASP A 103 18.58 8.92 -16.77
N ASN A 104 18.15 7.83 -16.13
CA ASN A 104 17.43 6.75 -16.78
C ASN A 104 15.96 6.70 -16.30
N PRO A 105 14.99 7.03 -17.18
CA PRO A 105 13.56 7.00 -16.83
C PRO A 105 13.05 5.63 -16.36
N LEU A 106 13.69 4.52 -16.76
CA LEU A 106 13.28 3.18 -16.31
C LEU A 106 13.56 2.94 -14.82
N ASP A 107 14.50 3.68 -14.21
CA ASP A 107 14.86 3.51 -12.80
C ASP A 107 13.75 3.99 -11.86
N ALA A 108 12.80 4.79 -12.36
CA ALA A 108 11.58 5.17 -11.64
C ALA A 108 10.48 4.10 -11.67
N SER A 109 10.67 3.01 -12.42
CA SER A 109 9.69 1.92 -12.59
C SER A 109 10.10 0.63 -11.89
N ALA A 110 9.19 -0.35 -11.82
CA ALA A 110 9.46 -1.72 -11.34
C ALA A 110 10.26 -2.60 -12.30
N ILE A 111 10.57 -2.11 -13.50
CA ILE A 111 11.36 -2.87 -14.47
C ILE A 111 12.75 -3.11 -13.89
N HIS A 112 13.12 -4.38 -13.75
CA HIS A 112 14.44 -4.76 -13.27
C HIS A 112 15.53 -4.43 -14.31
N PRO A 113 16.76 -4.01 -13.91
CA PRO A 113 17.84 -3.71 -14.86
C PRO A 113 18.17 -4.82 -15.85
N GLU A 114 17.95 -6.09 -15.50
CA GLU A 114 18.13 -7.21 -16.43
C GLU A 114 17.21 -7.11 -17.67
N SER A 115 16.04 -6.49 -17.50
CA SER A 115 15.02 -6.35 -18.52
C SER A 115 15.11 -5.03 -19.29
N TYR A 116 16.11 -4.18 -19.03
CA TYR A 116 16.24 -2.88 -19.74
C TYR A 116 16.40 -3.04 -21.24
N LYS A 117 17.07 -4.10 -21.70
CA LYS A 117 17.20 -4.40 -23.12
C LYS A 117 15.83 -4.66 -23.76
N VAL A 118 14.97 -5.44 -23.08
CA VAL A 118 13.62 -5.75 -23.54
C VAL A 118 12.75 -4.49 -23.54
N ALA A 119 12.74 -3.73 -22.44
CA ALA A 119 11.96 -2.49 -22.34
C ALA A 119 12.35 -1.46 -23.41
N THR A 120 13.65 -1.31 -23.69
CA THR A 120 14.15 -0.42 -24.74
C THR A 120 13.75 -0.91 -26.13
N ALA A 121 13.75 -2.23 -26.37
CA ALA A 121 13.31 -2.82 -27.63
C ALA A 121 11.80 -2.62 -27.89
N VAL A 122 10.97 -2.76 -26.85
CA VAL A 122 9.53 -2.47 -26.91
C VAL A 122 9.30 -1.00 -27.31
N LEU A 123 9.98 -0.07 -26.65
CA LEU A 123 9.87 1.36 -26.98
C LEU A 123 10.30 1.65 -28.42
N LYS A 124 11.38 1.00 -28.89
CA LYS A 124 11.86 1.14 -30.27
C LYS A 124 10.83 0.65 -31.29
N GLN A 125 10.18 -0.49 -31.05
CA GLN A 125 9.10 -0.97 -31.93
C GLN A 125 7.88 -0.04 -31.93
N ALA A 126 7.57 0.54 -30.78
CA ALA A 126 6.51 1.53 -30.64
C ALA A 126 6.87 2.92 -31.20
N ASN A 127 8.10 3.11 -31.70
CA ASN A 127 8.65 4.39 -32.11
C ASN A 127 8.58 5.47 -31.00
N LEU A 128 8.74 5.03 -29.75
CA LEU A 128 8.73 5.88 -28.55
C LEU A 128 10.16 6.09 -28.03
N LYS A 129 10.43 7.29 -27.53
CA LYS A 129 11.65 7.58 -26.77
C LYS A 129 11.40 7.38 -25.27
N LEU A 130 12.44 7.02 -24.52
CA LEU A 130 12.38 6.93 -23.05
C LEU A 130 11.91 8.24 -22.37
N SER A 131 12.23 9.38 -22.98
CA SER A 131 11.81 10.72 -22.54
C SER A 131 10.36 11.08 -22.88
N THR A 132 9.67 10.27 -23.70
CA THR A 132 8.26 10.52 -24.04
C THR A 132 7.43 10.39 -22.76
N PRO A 133 6.57 11.35 -22.39
CA PRO A 133 5.70 11.21 -21.23
C PRO A 133 4.92 9.89 -21.24
N SER A 134 4.57 9.39 -20.06
CA SER A 134 3.73 8.19 -19.91
C SER A 134 2.34 8.40 -20.52
N GLU A 135 1.84 9.64 -20.45
CA GLU A 135 0.61 10.10 -21.08
C GLU A 135 0.65 9.86 -22.59
N GLY A 136 -0.21 8.97 -23.07
CA GLY A 136 -0.32 8.61 -24.49
C GLY A 136 0.45 7.35 -24.90
N ARG A 137 1.31 6.79 -24.04
CA ARG A 137 1.98 5.50 -24.34
C ARG A 137 0.99 4.35 -24.49
N THR A 138 -0.13 4.37 -23.75
CA THR A 138 -1.16 3.31 -23.80
C THR A 138 -1.67 3.08 -25.22
N ALA A 139 -2.03 4.13 -25.94
CA ALA A 139 -2.61 4.02 -27.28
C ALA A 139 -1.58 3.56 -28.33
N VAL A 140 -0.30 3.89 -28.12
CA VAL A 140 0.78 3.47 -29.02
C VAL A 140 1.18 2.02 -28.75
N LEU A 141 1.33 1.66 -27.48
CA LEU A 141 1.68 0.28 -27.06
C LEU A 141 0.55 -0.71 -27.38
N ALA A 142 -0.71 -0.28 -27.35
CA ALA A 142 -1.85 -1.11 -27.76
C ALA A 142 -1.87 -1.48 -29.25
N LYS A 143 -1.09 -0.78 -30.10
CA LYS A 143 -0.94 -1.09 -31.54
C LYS A 143 0.17 -2.10 -31.82
N LEU A 144 0.95 -2.47 -30.80
CA LEU A 144 1.98 -3.49 -30.94
C LEU A 144 1.33 -4.88 -31.15
N PRO A 145 2.11 -5.86 -31.66
CA PRO A 145 1.66 -7.24 -31.74
C PRO A 145 1.17 -7.77 -30.38
N PRO A 146 0.29 -8.78 -30.36
CA PRO A 146 -0.12 -9.44 -29.14
C PRO A 146 1.06 -9.86 -28.27
N VAL A 147 0.90 -9.75 -26.96
CA VAL A 147 1.99 -10.00 -25.98
C VAL A 147 2.72 -11.33 -26.21
N PRO A 148 2.06 -12.47 -26.50
CA PRO A 148 2.78 -13.72 -26.76
C PRO A 148 3.71 -13.68 -27.97
N GLU A 149 3.30 -13.01 -29.06
CA GLU A 149 4.10 -12.88 -30.27
C GLU A 149 5.30 -11.96 -30.04
N LEU A 150 5.05 -10.82 -29.38
CA LEU A 150 6.09 -9.86 -29.03
C LEU A 150 7.11 -10.46 -28.05
N ALA A 151 6.65 -11.28 -27.09
CA ALA A 151 7.51 -11.99 -26.13
C ALA A 151 8.48 -12.94 -26.85
N ASN A 152 7.99 -13.71 -27.81
CA ASN A 152 8.82 -14.60 -28.63
C ASN A 152 9.84 -13.82 -29.47
N GLN A 153 9.44 -12.70 -30.08
CA GLN A 153 10.34 -11.85 -30.86
C GLN A 153 11.46 -11.24 -30.01
N LEU A 154 11.16 -10.85 -28.78
CA LEU A 154 12.09 -10.19 -27.87
C LEU A 154 12.86 -11.16 -26.96
N ASN A 155 12.64 -12.48 -27.09
CA ASN A 155 13.18 -13.51 -26.21
C ASN A 155 12.91 -13.21 -24.72
N ALA A 156 11.68 -12.79 -24.42
CA ALA A 156 11.22 -12.50 -23.06
C ALA A 156 10.10 -13.46 -22.65
N GLY A 157 9.95 -13.71 -21.35
CA GLY A 157 8.78 -14.41 -20.83
C GLY A 157 7.51 -13.55 -20.98
N VAL A 158 6.38 -14.20 -21.26
CA VAL A 158 5.08 -13.50 -21.35
C VAL A 158 4.75 -12.71 -20.07
N PRO A 159 4.94 -13.24 -18.84
CA PRO A 159 4.70 -12.46 -17.63
C PRO A 159 5.60 -11.22 -17.55
N THR A 160 6.90 -11.40 -17.79
CA THR A 160 7.89 -10.31 -17.77
C THR A 160 7.54 -9.20 -18.76
N LEU A 161 7.16 -9.56 -19.99
CA LEU A 161 6.77 -8.57 -20.99
C LEU A 161 5.47 -7.83 -20.59
N THR A 162 4.51 -8.55 -20.00
CA THR A 162 3.26 -7.96 -19.51
C THR A 162 3.56 -6.90 -18.44
N ASP A 163 4.40 -7.23 -17.47
CA ASP A 163 4.82 -6.31 -16.40
C ASP A 163 5.57 -5.11 -16.97
N ILE A 164 6.47 -5.32 -17.94
CA ILE A 164 7.19 -4.23 -18.63
C ILE A 164 6.21 -3.29 -19.31
N LEU A 165 5.23 -3.80 -20.05
CA LEU A 165 4.24 -2.96 -20.75
C LEU A 165 3.42 -2.13 -19.76
N GLU A 166 2.98 -2.71 -18.64
CA GLU A 166 2.27 -1.97 -17.60
C GLU A 166 3.15 -0.86 -17.00
N GLN A 167 4.40 -1.18 -16.66
CA GLN A 167 5.36 -0.22 -16.09
C GLN A 167 5.78 0.86 -17.08
N LEU A 168 5.80 0.59 -18.39
CA LEU A 168 6.06 1.61 -19.41
C LEU A 168 4.91 2.61 -19.52
N VAL A 169 3.66 2.19 -19.27
CA VAL A 169 2.47 3.04 -19.26
C VAL A 169 2.35 3.82 -17.96
N ARG A 170 2.59 3.19 -16.81
CA ARG A 170 2.52 3.80 -15.47
C ARG A 170 3.77 3.48 -14.66
N PRO A 171 4.89 4.18 -14.89
CA PRO A 171 6.13 3.90 -14.18
C PRO A 171 5.95 4.21 -12.69
N GLY A 172 6.22 3.22 -11.85
CA GLY A 172 6.18 3.41 -10.39
C GLY A 172 4.78 3.65 -9.84
N ARG A 173 3.75 3.08 -10.50
CA ARG A 173 2.37 3.01 -9.97
C ARG A 173 2.41 2.56 -8.52
N ASP A 174 1.81 3.35 -7.64
CA ASP A 174 1.69 3.00 -6.24
C ASP A 174 0.49 2.05 -6.06
N PRO A 175 0.70 0.79 -5.64
CA PRO A 175 -0.39 -0.18 -5.48
C PRO A 175 -1.39 0.25 -4.40
N ARG A 176 -1.05 1.24 -3.56
CA ARG A 176 -1.93 1.76 -2.52
C ARG A 176 -3.03 2.67 -3.07
N GLU A 177 -2.89 3.20 -4.29
CA GLU A 177 -3.92 4.04 -4.93
C GLU A 177 -5.20 3.26 -5.25
N ASP A 178 -5.07 1.96 -5.50
CA ASP A 178 -6.19 1.06 -5.79
C ASP A 178 -6.89 0.55 -4.51
N LEU A 179 -6.30 0.77 -3.34
CA LEU A 179 -6.90 0.37 -2.07
C LEU A 179 -8.04 1.33 -1.70
N PRO A 180 -9.13 0.83 -1.09
CA PRO A 180 -10.16 1.69 -0.54
C PRO A 180 -9.47 2.66 0.43
N LYS A 181 -9.66 3.96 0.17
CA LYS A 181 -9.09 5.00 1.03
C LYS A 181 -9.49 4.67 2.47
N PRO A 182 -8.54 4.70 3.42
CA PRO A 182 -8.88 4.57 4.82
C PRO A 182 -10.04 5.52 5.10
N ILE A 183 -11.11 5.00 5.69
CA ILE A 183 -12.12 5.87 6.26
C ILE A 183 -11.36 6.58 7.37
N LEU A 184 -10.86 7.77 7.07
CA LEU A 184 -10.37 8.68 8.09
C LEU A 184 -11.56 8.77 9.04
N ARG A 185 -11.39 8.33 10.29
CA ARG A 185 -12.17 8.90 11.38
C ARG A 185 -11.72 10.36 11.46
N SER A 186 -12.14 11.15 10.48
CA SER A 186 -12.31 12.57 10.67
C SER A 186 -13.26 12.64 11.84
N ASP A 187 -12.69 13.14 12.93
CA ASP A 187 -13.39 13.67 14.07
C ASP A 187 -13.67 12.55 15.09
N VAL A 188 -12.85 12.51 16.14
CA VAL A 188 -13.33 12.08 17.45
C VAL A 188 -14.46 13.05 17.81
N LEU A 189 -15.65 12.77 17.29
CA LEU A 189 -16.84 13.55 17.60
C LEU A 189 -17.03 13.39 19.11
N SER A 190 -16.98 14.51 19.81
CA SER A 190 -17.39 14.51 21.20
C SER A 190 -18.91 14.34 21.24
N LEU A 191 -19.47 13.83 22.34
CA LEU A 191 -20.92 13.67 22.46
C LEU A 191 -21.66 15.02 22.27
N SER A 192 -20.98 16.15 22.48
CA SER A 192 -21.44 17.51 22.20
C SER A 192 -21.56 17.88 20.72
N ASP A 193 -20.85 17.20 19.82
CA ASP A 193 -20.88 17.48 18.38
C ASP A 193 -22.00 16.70 17.67
N LEU A 194 -22.57 15.72 18.35
CA LEU A 194 -23.66 14.90 17.83
C LEU A 194 -24.98 15.67 17.90
N LYS A 195 -25.74 15.63 16.79
CA LYS A 195 -27.09 16.19 16.71
C LYS A 195 -28.07 15.13 16.23
N PRO A 196 -29.31 15.07 16.78
CA PRO A 196 -30.36 14.23 16.22
C PRO A 196 -30.56 14.56 14.72
N GLY A 197 -30.67 13.52 13.89
CA GLY A 197 -30.78 13.62 12.43
C GLY A 197 -29.47 13.47 11.66
N MET A 198 -28.32 13.44 12.33
CA MET A 198 -27.03 13.22 11.67
C MET A 198 -26.88 11.75 11.22
N GLN A 199 -26.43 11.55 9.99
CA GLN A 199 -26.11 10.22 9.46
C GLN A 199 -24.62 9.94 9.61
N LEU A 200 -24.28 8.78 10.15
CA LEU A 200 -22.92 8.35 10.42
C LEU A 200 -22.72 6.90 9.98
N LYS A 201 -21.50 6.56 9.56
CA LYS A 201 -21.11 5.16 9.40
C LYS A 201 -20.56 4.65 10.72
N GLY A 202 -21.04 3.49 11.14
CA GLY A 202 -20.57 2.84 12.36
C GLY A 202 -20.38 1.36 12.19
N THR A 203 -19.58 0.77 13.07
CA THR A 203 -19.26 -0.66 13.07
C THR A 203 -20.01 -1.36 14.20
N VAL A 204 -20.68 -2.47 13.90
CA VAL A 204 -21.37 -3.29 14.91
C VAL A 204 -20.34 -3.89 15.86
N ARG A 205 -20.40 -3.54 17.15
CA ARG A 205 -19.55 -4.13 18.19
C ARG A 205 -20.18 -5.33 18.86
N ASN A 206 -21.50 -5.31 19.02
CA ASN A 206 -22.22 -6.37 19.70
C ASN A 206 -23.67 -6.45 19.20
N VAL A 207 -24.22 -7.66 19.17
CA VAL A 207 -25.59 -7.93 18.74
C VAL A 207 -26.29 -8.65 19.90
N VAL A 208 -27.47 -8.15 20.28
CA VAL A 208 -28.30 -8.67 21.38
C VAL A 208 -29.74 -8.85 20.90
N ASP A 209 -30.56 -9.61 21.63
CA ASP A 209 -31.92 -9.97 21.18
C ASP A 209 -32.83 -8.76 20.88
N PHE A 210 -32.57 -7.62 21.54
CA PHE A 210 -33.35 -6.39 21.41
C PHE A 210 -32.70 -5.34 20.49
N GLY A 211 -31.51 -5.59 19.91
CA GLY A 211 -30.84 -4.62 19.04
C GLY A 211 -29.35 -4.87 18.81
N ALA A 212 -28.66 -3.88 18.27
CA ALA A 212 -27.22 -3.93 18.05
C ALA A 212 -26.55 -2.67 18.61
N PHE A 213 -25.37 -2.85 19.21
CA PHE A 213 -24.50 -1.77 19.65
C PHE A 213 -23.50 -1.44 18.54
N ILE A 214 -23.49 -0.18 18.12
CA ILE A 214 -22.74 0.29 16.96
C ILE A 214 -21.78 1.39 17.42
N ASP A 215 -20.50 1.20 17.14
CA ASP A 215 -19.45 2.22 17.32
C ASP A 215 -19.53 3.23 16.18
N ILE A 216 -19.98 4.44 16.49
CA ILE A 216 -20.08 5.57 15.55
C ILE A 216 -18.87 6.51 15.65
N GLY A 217 -17.79 6.11 16.33
CA GLY A 217 -16.57 6.90 16.47
C GLY A 217 -16.53 7.81 17.70
N VAL A 218 -17.49 7.69 18.62
CA VAL A 218 -17.51 8.41 19.91
C VAL A 218 -17.20 7.45 21.07
N LYS A 219 -16.98 7.96 22.29
CA LYS A 219 -16.66 7.12 23.46
C LYS A 219 -17.79 6.15 23.83
N GLN A 220 -19.03 6.49 23.49
CA GLN A 220 -20.23 5.73 23.82
C GLN A 220 -20.81 5.05 22.58
N ASP A 221 -21.13 3.76 22.70
CA ASP A 221 -21.77 3.03 21.61
C ASP A 221 -23.24 3.45 21.47
N GLY A 222 -23.70 3.54 20.23
CA GLY A 222 -25.10 3.80 19.93
C GLY A 222 -25.90 2.49 19.89
N LEU A 223 -27.13 2.52 20.42
CA LEU A 223 -28.04 1.38 20.37
C LEU A 223 -28.99 1.52 19.19
N LEU A 224 -28.93 0.57 18.27
CA LEU A 224 -29.91 0.37 17.21
C LEU A 224 -30.93 -0.67 17.66
N HIS A 225 -32.16 -0.23 17.95
CA HIS A 225 -33.22 -1.13 18.42
C HIS A 225 -33.72 -2.03 17.28
N ARG A 226 -34.08 -3.28 17.59
CA ARG A 226 -34.55 -4.26 16.58
C ARG A 226 -35.73 -3.78 15.74
N SER A 227 -36.59 -2.92 16.30
CA SER A 227 -37.72 -2.32 15.57
C SER A 227 -37.30 -1.38 14.43
N GLN A 228 -36.07 -0.83 14.50
CA GLN A 228 -35.50 0.02 13.47
C GLN A 228 -34.75 -0.79 12.40
N ILE A 229 -34.48 -2.07 12.65
CA ILE A 229 -33.78 -2.95 11.70
C ILE A 229 -34.81 -3.48 10.68
N PRO A 230 -34.53 -3.42 9.36
CA PRO A 230 -35.41 -3.99 8.34
C PRO A 230 -35.66 -5.49 8.60
N ARG A 231 -36.90 -5.94 8.37
CA ARG A 231 -37.27 -7.35 8.54
C ARG A 231 -36.47 -8.21 7.56
N GLY A 232 -35.73 -9.17 8.09
CA GLY A 232 -34.89 -10.09 7.31
C GLY A 232 -33.40 -9.73 7.26
N THR A 233 -32.98 -8.62 7.88
CA THR A 233 -31.57 -8.26 8.00
C THR A 233 -30.96 -8.90 9.25
N GLU A 234 -29.95 -9.73 9.03
CA GLU A 234 -29.13 -10.33 10.10
C GLU A 234 -27.85 -9.49 10.23
N LEU A 235 -27.56 -9.03 11.45
CA LEU A 235 -26.37 -8.23 11.74
C LEU A 235 -25.31 -9.11 12.40
N SER A 236 -24.07 -8.97 11.94
CA SER A 236 -22.91 -9.63 12.53
C SER A 236 -21.96 -8.60 13.16
N VAL A 237 -21.22 -9.03 14.18
CA VAL A 237 -20.16 -8.21 14.78
C VAL A 237 -19.09 -7.93 13.72
N GLY A 238 -18.74 -6.66 13.55
CA GLY A 238 -17.81 -6.19 12.53
C GLY A 238 -18.47 -5.57 11.29
N ASP A 239 -19.79 -5.71 11.13
CA ASP A 239 -20.50 -5.10 10.00
C ASP A 239 -20.44 -3.58 10.04
N ILE A 240 -20.24 -2.95 8.88
CA ILE A 240 -20.22 -1.50 8.73
C ILE A 240 -21.56 -1.05 8.16
N LEU A 241 -22.29 -0.26 8.94
CA LEU A 241 -23.64 0.18 8.62
C LEU A 241 -23.71 1.70 8.62
N THR A 242 -24.65 2.26 7.86
CA THR A 242 -24.98 3.69 7.93
C THR A 242 -26.21 3.86 8.82
N VAL A 243 -26.09 4.67 9.86
CA VAL A 243 -27.10 4.87 10.90
C VAL A 243 -27.41 6.35 11.08
N THR A 244 -28.64 6.67 11.47
CA THR A 244 -29.04 8.03 11.83
C THR A 244 -29.17 8.16 13.35
N ILE A 245 -28.71 9.26 13.91
CA ILE A 245 -28.90 9.56 15.34
C ILE A 245 -30.35 9.97 15.56
N GLN A 246 -31.11 9.17 16.30
CA GLN A 246 -32.50 9.47 16.64
C GLN A 246 -32.59 10.33 17.90
N SER A 247 -31.79 10.01 18.93
CA SER A 247 -31.83 10.70 20.22
C SER A 247 -30.48 10.62 20.92
N ILE A 248 -30.12 11.66 21.67
CA ILE A 248 -28.89 11.71 22.45
C ILE A 248 -29.28 12.06 23.88
N ASP A 249 -28.90 11.19 24.82
CA ASP A 249 -29.03 11.43 26.25
C ASP A 249 -27.61 11.63 26.81
N ALA A 250 -27.23 12.89 26.97
CA ALA A 250 -25.91 13.28 27.44
C ALA A 250 -25.68 12.98 28.93
N GLU A 251 -26.74 13.00 29.74
CA GLU A 251 -26.65 12.71 31.18
C GLU A 251 -26.40 11.23 31.44
N ARG A 252 -27.02 10.36 30.64
CA ARG A 252 -26.87 8.89 30.76
C ARG A 252 -25.83 8.30 29.80
N GLY A 253 -25.25 9.12 28.92
CA GLY A 253 -24.28 8.70 27.92
C GLY A 253 -24.86 7.68 26.94
N ARG A 254 -26.13 7.83 26.54
CA ARG A 254 -26.81 6.89 25.62
C ARG A 254 -27.14 7.57 24.31
N ILE A 255 -26.93 6.87 23.20
CA ILE A 255 -27.21 7.34 21.86
C ILE A 255 -28.18 6.35 21.21
N GLY A 256 -29.36 6.83 20.83
CA GLY A 256 -30.35 6.05 20.08
C GLY A 256 -30.10 6.18 18.59
N LEU A 257 -29.97 5.05 17.91
CA LEU A 257 -29.74 4.98 16.46
C LEU A 257 -30.96 4.40 15.74
N SER A 258 -31.18 4.85 14.51
CA SER A 258 -32.12 4.28 13.57
C SER A 258 -31.43 3.87 12.28
N TRP A 259 -32.00 2.88 11.60
CA TRP A 259 -31.53 2.45 10.29
C TRP A 259 -31.77 3.55 9.26
N VAL A 260 -30.81 3.75 8.35
CA VAL A 260 -30.99 4.64 7.21
C VAL A 260 -31.76 3.88 6.13
N SER A 261 -32.99 4.31 5.86
CA SER A 261 -33.77 3.86 4.70
C SER A 261 -33.23 4.46 3.41
#